data_AF-A0A9W6U808-F1
#
_entry.id   AF-A0A9W6U808-F1
#
_cell.length_a   1.000
_cell.length_b   1.000
_cell.length_c   1.000
_cell.angle_alpha   90.00
_cell.angle_beta   90.00
_cell.angle_gamma   90.00
#
_symmetry.space_group_name_H-M   'P 1'
#
loop_
_entity.id
_entity.type
_entity.pdbx_description
1 polymer ?
#
loop_
_entity_poly.entity_id
_entity_poly.type
_entity_poly.pdbx_seq_one_letter_code
_entity_poly.pdbx_strand_id
1 'polypeptide(L)'
;MNSRASVIATISPLSIDTEHTLHTLLCAGQMLEGAPHISTDRFDVKEAGEAEEERLVPIREWDNDRVRDWVCSVRKGRFQKFAENINSSVDGRMLTRFTHARFTQLCRGNSLAGGHLLKAFRDEMTNQDKTLRARRERNAARRM
;
A
#
# COMPACT_ATOMS: atom_id res chain seq x y z
N MET A 1 -2.54 -48.66 -15.91
CA MET A 1 -1.27 -47.92 -15.87
C MET A 1 -1.42 -46.83 -14.83
N ASN A 2 -0.73 -46.94 -13.69
CA ASN A 2 -0.78 -45.94 -12.63
C ASN A 2 0.38 -44.96 -12.83
N SER A 3 0.10 -43.80 -13.42
CA SER A 3 1.09 -42.71 -13.49
C SER A 3 1.27 -42.12 -12.09
N ARG A 4 2.52 -42.01 -11.63
CA ARG A 4 2.89 -41.35 -10.38
C ARG A 4 3.65 -40.07 -10.72
N ALA A 5 3.22 -38.95 -10.16
CA ALA A 5 3.90 -37.66 -10.28
C ALA A 5 4.64 -37.35 -8.97
N SER A 6 5.86 -36.82 -9.09
CA SER A 6 6.65 -36.31 -7.96
C SER A 6 6.80 -34.81 -8.11
N VAL A 7 6.48 -34.05 -7.07
CA VAL A 7 6.62 -32.58 -7.03
C VAL A 7 7.75 -32.23 -6.10
N ILE A 8 8.71 -31.44 -6.59
CA ILE A 8 9.82 -30.90 -5.79
C ILE A 8 9.63 -29.39 -5.73
N ALA A 9 9.48 -28.85 -4.53
CA ALA A 9 9.39 -27.42 -4.30
C ALA A 9 10.64 -26.95 -3.55
N THR A 10 11.31 -25.92 -4.07
CA THR A 10 12.46 -25.29 -3.43
C THR A 10 12.15 -23.83 -3.21
N ILE A 11 12.48 -23.35 -2.00
CA ILE A 11 12.34 -21.94 -1.63
C ILE A 11 13.73 -21.51 -1.17
N SER A 12 14.35 -20.57 -1.88
CA SER A 12 15.58 -19.93 -1.42
C SER A 12 15.40 -18.40 -1.41
N PRO A 13 15.92 -17.71 -0.38
CA PRO A 13 16.02 -16.26 -0.38
C PRO A 13 17.05 -15.72 -1.38
N LEU A 14 17.88 -16.59 -1.97
CA LEU A 14 18.87 -16.25 -2.99
C LEU A 14 18.50 -16.92 -4.31
N SER A 15 18.36 -16.13 -5.38
CA SER A 15 18.03 -16.62 -6.72
C SER A 15 19.01 -17.68 -7.22
N ILE A 16 20.30 -17.53 -6.88
CA ILE A 16 21.39 -18.42 -7.28
C ILE A 16 21.16 -19.87 -6.82
N ASP A 17 20.62 -20.07 -5.62
CA ASP A 17 20.39 -21.43 -5.10
C ASP A 17 19.27 -22.16 -5.86
N THR A 18 18.27 -21.42 -6.33
CA THR A 18 17.16 -22.01 -7.12
C THR A 18 17.65 -22.45 -8.49
N GLU A 19 18.56 -21.69 -9.12
CA GLU A 19 19.17 -22.04 -10.41
C GLU A 19 20.08 -23.27 -10.27
N HIS A 20 20.90 -23.32 -9.22
CA HIS A 20 21.74 -24.50 -8.94
C HIS A 20 20.90 -25.75 -8.67
N THR A 21 19.80 -25.62 -7.93
CA THR A 21 18.92 -26.75 -7.65
C THR A 21 18.22 -27.23 -8.93
N LEU A 22 17.71 -26.32 -9.76
CA LEU A 22 17.08 -26.66 -11.04
C LEU A 22 18.09 -27.36 -11.97
N HIS A 23 19.30 -26.82 -12.09
CA HIS A 23 20.35 -27.40 -12.91
C HIS A 23 20.70 -28.84 -12.47
N THR A 24 20.77 -29.07 -11.16
CA THR A 24 21.04 -30.41 -10.60
C THR A 24 19.93 -31.40 -10.97
N LEU A 25 18.66 -30.97 -10.88
CA LEU A 25 17.51 -31.79 -11.28
C LEU A 25 17.49 -32.10 -12.78
N LEU A 26 17.85 -31.13 -13.62
CA LEU A 26 17.96 -31.31 -15.07
C LEU A 26 19.03 -32.35 -15.42
N CYS A 27 20.22 -32.24 -14.81
CA CYS A 27 21.29 -33.23 -15.00
C CYS A 27 20.86 -34.62 -14.57
N ALA A 28 20.19 -34.76 -13.42
CA ALA A 28 19.70 -36.06 -12.96
C ALA A 28 18.67 -36.67 -13.93
N GLY A 29 17.76 -35.86 -14.48
CA GLY A 29 16.79 -36.30 -15.48
C GLY A 29 17.45 -36.79 -16.77
N GLN A 30 18.45 -36.07 -17.27
CA GLN A 30 19.20 -36.46 -18.49
C GLN A 30 20.05 -37.72 -18.32
N MET A 31 20.45 -38.07 -17.08
CA MET A 31 21.15 -39.32 -16.80
C MET A 31 20.23 -40.55 -16.80
N LEU A 32 18.92 -40.35 -16.56
CA LEU A 32 17.94 -41.43 -16.46
C LEU A 32 17.27 -41.73 -17.81
N GLU A 33 17.13 -40.74 -18.68
CA GLU A 33 16.53 -40.87 -20.01
C GLU A 33 17.37 -40.16 -21.06
N GLY A 34 17.51 -40.74 -22.26
CA GLY A 34 18.30 -40.13 -23.35
C GLY A 34 17.68 -38.87 -23.96
N ALA A 35 16.38 -38.62 -23.72
CA ALA A 35 15.64 -37.45 -24.20
C ALA A 35 14.48 -37.09 -23.24
N PRO A 36 14.77 -36.56 -22.04
CA PRO A 36 13.74 -36.17 -21.08
C PRO A 36 12.90 -35.02 -21.63
N HIS A 37 11.57 -35.11 -21.49
CA HIS A 37 10.66 -34.04 -21.88
C HIS A 37 10.61 -32.99 -20.77
N ILE A 38 11.36 -31.90 -20.95
CA ILE A 38 11.48 -30.81 -19.97
C ILE A 38 10.76 -29.57 -20.51
N SER A 39 9.86 -28.99 -19.71
CA SER A 39 9.29 -27.66 -19.93
C SER A 39 9.65 -26.76 -18.75
N THR A 40 10.01 -25.51 -19.04
CA THR A 40 10.37 -24.53 -18.02
C THR A 40 9.48 -23.30 -18.18
N ASP A 41 8.70 -23.01 -17.15
CA ASP A 41 7.91 -21.80 -17.06
C ASP A 41 8.42 -20.93 -15.91
N ARG A 42 8.56 -19.62 -16.16
CA ARG A 42 8.89 -18.63 -15.14
C ARG A 42 7.69 -17.73 -14.91
N PHE A 43 7.26 -17.62 -13.65
CA PHE A 43 6.19 -16.73 -13.25
C PHE A 43 6.70 -15.80 -12.16
N ASP A 44 6.66 -14.49 -12.42
CA ASP A 44 6.84 -13.51 -11.37
C ASP A 44 5.61 -13.53 -10.47
N VAL A 45 5.78 -14.08 -9.26
CA VAL A 45 4.73 -14.08 -8.25
C VAL A 45 4.62 -12.67 -7.72
N LYS A 46 3.52 -11.98 -8.08
CA LYS A 46 3.18 -10.69 -7.49
C LYS A 46 3.07 -10.86 -5.98
N GLU A 47 3.81 -10.06 -5.23
CA GLU A 47 3.72 -10.09 -3.77
C GLU A 47 2.28 -9.75 -3.35
N ALA A 48 1.79 -10.42 -2.29
CA ALA A 48 0.51 -10.10 -1.69
C ALA A 48 0.49 -8.61 -1.28
N GLY A 49 -0.27 -7.78 -2.01
CA GLY A 49 -0.37 -6.33 -1.80
C GLY A 49 0.00 -5.47 -3.01
N GLU A 50 0.61 -6.01 -4.07
CA GLU A 50 0.98 -5.20 -5.25
C GLU A 50 -0.22 -4.80 -6.13
N ALA A 51 -1.36 -5.49 -6.00
CA ALA A 51 -2.57 -5.18 -6.78
C ALA A 51 -3.44 -4.07 -6.15
N GLU A 52 -3.26 -3.74 -4.87
CA GLU A 52 -4.13 -2.84 -4.11
C GLU A 52 -3.35 -1.85 -3.22
N GLU A 53 -2.10 -1.51 -3.55
CA GLU A 53 -1.55 -0.25 -3.06
C GLU A 53 -2.30 0.90 -3.76
N GLU A 54 -3.52 1.15 -3.29
CA GLU A 54 -4.31 2.34 -3.57
C GLU A 54 -3.33 3.51 -3.48
N ARG A 55 -3.06 4.15 -4.62
CA ARG A 55 -1.99 5.16 -4.70
C ARG A 55 -2.27 6.17 -3.61
N LEU A 56 -1.44 6.14 -2.56
CA LEU A 56 -1.57 7.07 -1.45
C LEU A 56 -1.34 8.47 -2.03
N VAL A 57 -2.43 9.21 -2.19
CA VAL A 57 -2.39 10.59 -2.69
C VAL A 57 -1.99 11.46 -1.51
N PRO A 58 -0.87 12.20 -1.62
CA PRO A 58 -0.43 13.10 -0.56
C PRO A 58 -1.54 14.08 -0.17
N ILE A 59 -1.67 14.39 1.11
CA ILE A 59 -2.70 15.36 1.59
C ILE A 59 -2.68 16.68 0.81
N ARG A 60 -1.51 17.19 0.42
CA ARG A 60 -1.42 18.44 -0.36
C ARG A 60 -2.04 18.35 -1.76
N GLU A 61 -2.29 17.15 -2.24
CA GLU A 61 -2.91 16.87 -3.54
C GLU A 61 -4.38 16.44 -3.40
N TRP A 62 -4.92 16.40 -2.18
CA TRP A 62 -6.33 16.13 -2.00
C TRP A 62 -7.17 17.26 -2.59
N ASP A 63 -8.09 16.88 -3.44
CA ASP A 63 -9.18 17.72 -3.88
C ASP A 63 -10.24 17.85 -2.78
N ASN A 64 -11.26 18.67 -3.07
CA ASN A 64 -12.32 18.96 -2.13
C ASN A 64 -13.16 17.73 -1.75
N ASP A 65 -13.40 16.85 -2.71
CA ASP A 65 -14.20 15.64 -2.49
C ASP A 65 -13.47 14.65 -1.59
N ARG A 66 -12.18 14.43 -1.83
CA ARG A 66 -11.36 13.58 -0.96
C ARG A 66 -11.22 14.14 0.44
N VAL A 67 -11.14 15.47 0.59
CA VAL A 67 -11.20 16.12 1.91
C VAL A 67 -12.52 15.83 2.60
N ARG A 68 -13.64 15.93 1.88
CA ARG A 68 -14.98 15.64 2.44
C ARG A 68 -15.11 14.19 2.86
N ASP A 69 -14.67 13.27 2.03
CA ASP A 69 -14.67 11.83 2.32
C ASP A 69 -13.80 11.50 3.53
N TRP A 70 -12.62 12.13 3.63
CA TRP A 70 -11.77 12.00 4.80
C TRP A 70 -12.48 12.49 6.08
N VAL A 71 -13.08 13.69 6.07
CA VAL A 71 -13.83 14.18 7.24
C VAL A 71 -14.99 13.24 7.59
N CYS A 72 -15.67 12.67 6.60
CA CYS A 72 -16.74 11.68 6.78
C CYS A 72 -16.23 10.34 7.31
N SER A 73 -14.96 9.97 7.15
CA SER A 73 -14.40 8.72 7.65
C SER A 73 -13.80 8.85 9.05
N VAL A 74 -13.35 10.06 9.44
CA VAL A 74 -12.68 10.32 10.72
C VAL A 74 -13.50 9.83 11.91
N ARG A 75 -12.86 8.99 12.75
CA ARG A 75 -13.45 8.40 13.97
C ARG A 75 -14.79 7.71 13.71
N LYS A 76 -14.88 6.91 12.64
CA LYS A 76 -16.10 6.17 12.25
C LYS A 76 -17.28 7.12 11.95
N GLY A 77 -17.01 8.21 11.23
CA GLY A 77 -18.05 9.15 10.77
C GLY A 77 -18.60 10.13 11.80
N ARG A 78 -17.96 10.29 12.96
CA ARG A 78 -18.40 11.29 13.96
C ARG A 78 -18.41 12.73 13.45
N PHE A 79 -17.68 13.03 12.39
CA PHE A 79 -17.60 14.36 11.78
C PHE A 79 -18.41 14.51 10.48
N GLN A 80 -19.11 13.47 10.03
CA GLN A 80 -19.92 13.51 8.80
C GLN A 80 -20.96 14.64 8.82
N LYS A 81 -21.55 14.92 9.99
CA LYS A 81 -22.49 16.04 10.20
C LYS A 81 -21.91 17.44 9.90
N PHE A 82 -20.60 17.56 9.75
CA PHE A 82 -19.91 18.79 9.42
C PHE A 82 -19.42 18.84 7.96
N ALA A 83 -19.65 17.79 7.18
CA ALA A 83 -19.21 17.69 5.78
C ALA A 83 -19.76 18.81 4.89
N GLU A 84 -20.98 19.27 5.18
CA GLU A 84 -21.62 20.41 4.49
C GLU A 84 -20.87 21.73 4.69
N ASN A 85 -20.11 21.87 5.78
CA ASN A 85 -19.34 23.09 6.06
C ASN A 85 -18.03 23.14 5.24
N ILE A 86 -17.69 22.05 4.55
CA ILE A 86 -16.54 21.97 3.64
C ILE A 86 -16.99 22.49 2.28
N ASN A 87 -16.84 23.81 2.09
CA ASN A 87 -17.11 24.45 0.80
C ASN A 87 -16.06 24.04 -0.25
N SER A 88 -16.31 24.36 -1.52
CA SER A 88 -15.47 23.98 -2.67
C SER A 88 -14.03 24.49 -2.62
N SER A 89 -13.73 25.49 -1.78
CA SER A 89 -12.38 26.07 -1.64
C SER A 89 -11.51 25.34 -0.62
N VAL A 90 -12.09 24.44 0.19
CA VAL A 90 -11.34 23.68 1.20
C VAL A 90 -10.77 22.43 0.56
N ASP A 91 -9.54 22.54 0.06
CA ASP A 91 -8.74 21.43 -0.42
C ASP A 91 -7.68 21.00 0.62
N GLY A 92 -6.91 19.96 0.30
CA GLY A 92 -5.89 19.47 1.20
C GLY A 92 -4.75 20.46 1.45
N ARG A 93 -4.43 21.33 0.48
CA ARG A 93 -3.44 22.41 0.69
C ARG A 93 -3.94 23.40 1.73
N MET A 94 -5.21 23.78 1.68
CA MET A 94 -5.82 24.66 2.64
C MET A 94 -5.85 24.04 4.03
N LEU A 95 -6.26 22.77 4.15
CA LEU A 95 -6.26 22.07 5.44
C LEU A 95 -4.89 22.03 6.12
N THR A 96 -3.80 21.87 5.37
CA THR A 96 -2.45 21.90 5.95
C THR A 96 -2.09 23.21 6.65
N ARG A 97 -2.78 24.30 6.30
CA ARG A 97 -2.56 25.65 6.86
C ARG A 97 -3.60 26.03 7.92
N PHE A 98 -4.63 25.21 8.12
CA PHE A 98 -5.71 25.53 9.03
C PHE A 98 -5.23 25.55 10.48
N THR A 99 -5.58 26.62 11.18
CA THR A 99 -5.39 26.73 12.63
C THR A 99 -6.53 26.02 13.36
N HIS A 100 -6.38 25.85 14.67
CA HIS A 100 -7.45 25.34 15.53
C HIS A 100 -8.75 26.13 15.34
N ALA A 101 -8.68 27.46 15.25
CA ALA A 101 -9.85 28.31 15.03
C ALA A 101 -10.58 27.98 13.72
N ARG A 102 -9.86 27.67 12.64
CA ARG A 102 -10.48 27.27 11.35
C ARG A 102 -11.14 25.91 11.44
N PHE A 103 -10.54 24.93 12.12
CA PHE A 103 -11.21 23.65 12.39
C PHE A 103 -12.44 23.79 13.29
N THR A 104 -12.41 24.69 14.27
CA THR A 104 -13.59 25.03 15.08
C THR A 104 -14.71 25.63 14.24
N GLN A 105 -14.39 26.49 13.27
CA GLN A 105 -15.37 27.04 12.33
C GLN A 105 -16.02 25.93 11.47
N LEU A 106 -15.23 24.98 10.96
CA LEU A 106 -15.77 23.81 10.25
C LEU A 106 -16.70 22.98 11.14
N CYS A 107 -16.47 22.95 12.45
CA CYS A 107 -17.30 22.26 13.43
C CYS A 107 -18.45 23.14 13.99
N ARG A 108 -18.94 24.12 13.23
CA ARG A 108 -20.02 25.07 13.63
C ARG A 108 -19.75 25.76 14.98
N GLY A 109 -18.49 26.12 15.25
CA GLY A 109 -18.08 26.77 16.51
C GLY A 109 -17.79 25.81 17.68
N ASN A 110 -17.97 24.50 17.49
CA ASN A 110 -17.65 23.52 18.54
C ASN A 110 -16.12 23.34 18.67
N SER A 111 -15.53 24.03 19.64
CA SER A 111 -14.09 24.04 19.91
C SER A 111 -13.52 22.66 20.19
N LEU A 112 -14.25 21.82 20.95
CA LEU A 112 -13.80 20.47 21.30
C LEU A 112 -13.79 19.54 20.07
N ALA A 113 -14.83 19.62 19.23
CA ALA A 113 -14.87 18.90 17.96
C ALA A 113 -13.77 19.39 17.01
N GLY A 114 -13.56 20.71 16.91
CA GLY A 114 -12.48 21.32 16.12
C GLY A 114 -11.10 20.79 16.53
N GLY A 115 -10.81 20.75 17.84
CA GLY A 115 -9.56 20.21 18.37
C GLY A 115 -9.37 18.72 18.07
N HIS A 116 -10.44 17.94 18.15
CA HIS A 116 -10.40 16.52 17.79
C HIS A 116 -10.17 16.29 16.29
N LEU A 117 -10.78 17.09 15.42
CA LEU A 117 -10.60 16.99 13.98
C LEU A 117 -9.20 17.43 13.56
N LEU A 118 -8.69 18.53 14.14
CA LEU A 118 -7.30 18.97 13.93
C LEU A 118 -6.29 17.91 14.39
N LYS A 119 -6.52 17.27 15.54
CA LYS A 119 -5.66 16.18 16.00
C LYS A 119 -5.67 15.03 15.01
N ALA A 120 -6.86 14.57 14.59
CA ALA A 120 -6.99 13.51 13.60
C ALA A 120 -6.28 13.84 12.28
N PHE A 121 -6.34 15.10 11.85
CA PHE A 121 -5.64 15.57 10.66
C PHE A 121 -4.10 15.51 10.81
N ARG A 122 -3.57 15.89 11.97
CA ARG A 122 -2.12 15.79 12.25
C ARG A 122 -1.64 14.34 12.33
N ASP A 123 -2.47 13.47 12.90
CA ASP A 123 -2.20 12.04 12.96
C ASP A 123 -2.15 11.44 11.54
N GLU A 124 -3.08 11.84 10.67
CA GLU A 124 -3.11 11.45 9.25
C GLU A 124 -1.86 11.94 8.49
N MET A 125 -1.47 13.21 8.65
CA MET A 125 -0.22 13.73 8.05
C MET A 125 1.00 12.90 8.47
N THR A 126 1.08 12.57 9.76
CA THR A 126 2.18 11.77 10.31
C THR A 126 2.16 10.34 9.75
N ASN A 127 0.98 9.76 9.58
CA ASN A 127 0.82 8.42 9.03
C ASN A 127 1.27 8.37 7.56
N GLN A 128 0.82 9.33 6.74
CA GLN A 128 1.23 9.41 5.34
C GLN A 128 2.74 9.61 5.19
N ASP A 129 3.36 10.46 6.02
CA ASP A 129 4.81 10.66 5.99
C ASP A 129 5.57 9.37 6.29
N LYS A 130 5.11 8.58 7.29
CA LYS A 130 5.71 7.28 7.61
C LYS A 130 5.55 6.30 6.45
N THR A 131 4.35 6.19 5.88
CA THR A 131 4.08 5.28 4.77
C THR A 131 4.87 5.66 3.52
N LEU A 132 4.96 6.94 3.19
CA LEU A 132 5.74 7.43 2.05
C LEU A 132 7.25 7.21 2.24
N ARG A 133 7.78 7.37 3.46
CA ARG A 133 9.19 7.05 3.77
C ARG A 133 9.47 5.57 3.62
N ALA A 134 8.66 4.71 4.24
CA ALA A 134 8.80 3.25 4.10
C ALA A 134 8.73 2.80 2.63
N ARG A 135 7.85 3.42 1.83
CA ARG A 135 7.75 3.13 0.39
C ARG A 135 9.01 3.54 -0.37
N ARG A 136 9.61 4.70 -0.04
CA ARG A 136 10.87 5.15 -0.65
C ARG A 136 12.02 4.21 -0.30
N GLU A 137 12.11 3.79 0.95
CA GLU A 137 13.13 2.85 1.42
C GLU A 137 12.99 1.48 0.72
N ARG A 138 11.76 0.93 0.64
CA ARG A 138 11.50 -0.31 -0.10
C ARG A 138 11.90 -0.20 -1.57
N ASN A 139 11.52 0.90 -2.22
CA ASN A 139 11.83 1.12 -3.64
C ASN A 139 13.33 1.35 -3.89
N ALA A 140 14.05 1.96 -2.94
CA ALA A 140 15.50 2.12 -3.03
C ALA A 140 16.22 0.78 -2.87
N ALA A 141 15.81 -0.05 -1.90
CA ALA A 141 16.35 -1.40 -1.70
C ALA A 141 16.12 -2.31 -2.91
N ARG A 142 14.99 -2.17 -3.64
CA ARG A 142 14.70 -2.91 -4.88
C ARG A 142 15.53 -2.46 -6.09
N ARG A 143 16.24 -1.33 -6.01
CA ARG A 143 17.05 -0.77 -7.12
C ARG A 143 18.56 -0.98 -6.94
N MET A 144 18.98 -1.50 -5.78
CA MET A 144 20.35 -1.95 -5.52
C MET A 144 20.47 -3.43 -5.85
#